data_AF-A0A9D1K8I0-F1
#
_entry.id   AF-A0A9D1K8I0-F1
#
_cell.length_a   1.000
_cell.length_b   1.000
_cell.length_c   1.000
_cell.angle_alpha   90.00
_cell.angle_beta   90.00
_cell.angle_gamma   90.00
#
_symmetry.space_group_name_H-M   'P 1'
#
loop_
_entity.id
_entity.type
_entity.pdbx_description
1 polymer ?
#
loop_
_entity_poly.entity_id
_entity_poly.type
_entity_poly.pdbx_seq_one_letter_code
_entity_poly.pdbx_strand_id
1 'polypeptide(L)'
;MMLSSEFRRLFRSRQLYAALLAGFAAAFCDVVQNARDAAQFSRISPEAGFEGYSLFARWMGINGFTFGHVLFYLLWPLLAALPFGWAYASDLRSGYWRQIVTRAGRGRAVLARYLAVFTGGGLAVMLPLLADLLVNALICPACTLRVTSSLTTVVSGHFLSGLFYTRPWLWSLIWCGVSFLWGGAAAVMCLGTGRALRRGFAAVQRWTELH
;
A
#
# COMPACT_ATOMS: atom_id res chain seq x y z
N MET A 1 6.98 -23.23 -12.54
CA MET A 1 5.61 -23.40 -13.10
C MET A 1 4.50 -23.00 -12.12
N MET A 2 4.56 -23.40 -10.84
CA MET A 2 3.46 -23.12 -9.88
C MET A 2 3.44 -21.68 -9.33
N LEU A 3 4.62 -21.06 -9.17
CA LEU A 3 4.72 -19.65 -8.77
C LEU A 3 4.05 -18.74 -9.82
N SER A 4 4.41 -18.92 -11.10
CA SER A 4 3.86 -18.13 -12.20
C SER A 4 2.35 -18.29 -12.38
N SER A 5 1.77 -19.46 -12.06
CA SER A 5 0.31 -19.62 -12.06
C SER A 5 -0.39 -18.86 -10.93
N GLU A 6 0.19 -18.84 -9.73
CA GLU A 6 -0.38 -18.08 -8.59
C GLU A 6 -0.28 -16.58 -8.84
N PHE A 7 0.84 -16.08 -9.39
CA PHE A 7 0.96 -14.68 -9.81
C PHE A 7 -0.02 -14.30 -10.92
N ARG A 8 -0.18 -15.15 -11.94
CA ARG A 8 -1.18 -14.91 -13.01
C ARG A 8 -2.59 -14.80 -12.43
N ARG A 9 -2.91 -15.62 -11.43
CA ARG A 9 -4.20 -15.59 -10.76
C ARG A 9 -4.38 -14.33 -9.90
N LEU A 10 -3.33 -13.91 -9.20
CA LEU A 10 -3.29 -12.66 -8.45
C LEU A 10 -3.60 -11.47 -9.36
N PHE A 11 -2.87 -11.33 -10.48
CA PHE A 11 -3.07 -10.21 -11.41
C PHE A 11 -4.42 -10.25 -12.12
N ARG A 12 -5.04 -11.41 -12.28
CA ARG A 12 -6.37 -11.54 -12.88
C ARG A 12 -7.51 -11.45 -11.85
N SER A 13 -7.20 -11.26 -10.57
CA SER A 13 -8.21 -11.22 -9.52
C SER A 13 -8.96 -9.89 -9.52
N ARG A 14 -10.31 -9.96 -9.54
CA ARG A 14 -11.16 -8.76 -9.48
C ARG A 14 -10.95 -7.94 -8.20
N GLN A 15 -10.55 -8.57 -7.09
CA GLN A 15 -10.30 -7.87 -5.83
C GLN A 15 -9.03 -7.03 -5.86
N LEU A 16 -7.96 -7.49 -6.52
CA LEU A 16 -6.77 -6.66 -6.68
C LEU A 16 -7.12 -5.37 -7.42
N TYR A 17 -7.92 -5.48 -8.49
CA TYR A 17 -8.41 -4.30 -9.21
C TYR A 17 -9.33 -3.42 -8.35
N ALA A 18 -10.21 -4.00 -7.54
CA ALA A 18 -11.07 -3.22 -6.64
C ALA A 18 -10.26 -2.47 -5.56
N ALA A 19 -9.27 -3.13 -4.97
CA ALA A 19 -8.36 -2.51 -3.99
C ALA A 19 -7.52 -1.40 -4.64
N LEU A 20 -7.00 -1.64 -5.84
CA LEU A 20 -6.27 -0.63 -6.61
C LEU A 20 -7.16 0.55 -6.97
N LEU A 21 -8.40 0.31 -7.42
CA LEU A 21 -9.35 1.38 -7.75
C LEU A 21 -9.67 2.25 -6.54
N ALA A 22 -9.90 1.63 -5.37
CA ALA A 22 -10.11 2.36 -4.11
C ALA A 22 -8.86 3.17 -3.70
N GLY A 23 -7.67 2.59 -3.83
CA GLY A 23 -6.41 3.29 -3.58
C GLY A 23 -6.19 4.47 -4.54
N PHE A 24 -6.42 4.28 -5.84
CA PHE A 24 -6.31 5.34 -6.84
C PHE A 24 -7.36 6.44 -6.64
N ALA A 25 -8.57 6.09 -6.18
CA ALA A 25 -9.59 7.08 -5.83
C ALA A 25 -9.16 7.95 -4.64
N ALA A 26 -8.52 7.36 -3.63
CA ALA A 26 -7.95 8.11 -2.50
C ALA A 26 -6.79 9.01 -2.96
N ALA A 27 -5.88 8.49 -3.78
CA ALA A 27 -4.80 9.28 -4.40
C ALA A 27 -5.35 10.44 -5.23
N PHE A 28 -6.37 10.20 -6.06
CA PHE A 28 -7.01 11.26 -6.84
C PHE A 28 -7.65 12.34 -5.95
N CYS A 29 -8.31 11.95 -4.86
CA CYS A 29 -8.86 12.88 -3.89
C CYS A 29 -7.77 13.73 -3.20
N ASP A 30 -6.61 13.13 -2.93
CA ASP A 30 -5.43 13.83 -2.39
C ASP A 30 -4.90 14.86 -3.39
N VAL A 31 -4.64 14.44 -4.62
CA VAL A 31 -4.17 15.31 -5.72
C VAL A 31 -5.10 16.49 -5.96
N VAL A 32 -6.42 16.26 -5.96
CA VAL A 32 -7.40 17.34 -6.20
C VAL A 32 -7.39 18.37 -5.06
N GLN A 33 -7.30 17.92 -3.80
CA GLN A 33 -7.14 18.84 -2.67
C GLN A 33 -5.80 19.58 -2.78
N ASN A 34 -4.75 18.84 -3.13
CA ASN A 34 -3.42 19.40 -3.28
C ASN A 34 -3.37 20.51 -4.34
N ALA A 35 -4.01 20.30 -5.50
CA ALA A 35 -4.10 21.28 -6.56
C ALA A 35 -4.91 22.53 -6.18
N ARG A 36 -6.00 22.35 -5.40
CA ARG A 36 -6.82 23.47 -4.92
C ARG A 36 -6.05 24.34 -3.95
N ASP A 37 -5.40 23.72 -2.98
CA ASP A 37 -4.56 24.43 -2.02
C ASP A 37 -3.40 25.15 -2.75
N ALA A 38 -2.85 24.55 -3.81
CA ALA A 38 -1.73 25.13 -4.56
C ALA A 38 -2.17 26.44 -5.24
N ALA A 39 -3.33 26.40 -5.89
CA ALA A 39 -3.94 27.56 -6.51
C ALA A 39 -4.36 28.63 -5.50
N GLN A 40 -4.72 28.23 -4.27
CA GLN A 40 -5.04 29.17 -3.20
C GLN A 40 -3.78 29.84 -2.65
N PHE A 41 -2.70 29.08 -2.44
CA PHE A 41 -1.44 29.59 -1.92
C PHE A 41 -0.78 30.59 -2.88
N SER A 42 -0.79 30.28 -4.19
CA SER A 42 -0.25 31.19 -5.22
C SER A 42 -1.01 32.52 -5.30
N ARG A 43 -2.27 32.57 -4.85
CA ARG A 43 -3.09 33.80 -4.80
C ARG A 43 -2.82 34.66 -3.57
N ILE A 44 -2.51 34.02 -2.44
CA ILE A 44 -2.36 34.71 -1.14
C ILE A 44 -0.94 35.26 -0.99
N SER A 45 0.07 34.51 -1.43
CA SER A 45 1.48 34.88 -1.24
C SER A 45 2.25 34.79 -2.56
N PRO A 46 1.97 35.66 -3.55
CA PRO A 46 2.66 35.64 -4.84
C PRO A 46 4.18 35.88 -4.71
N GLU A 47 4.60 36.53 -3.63
CA GLU A 47 5.99 36.97 -3.39
C GLU A 47 6.85 35.87 -2.74
N ALA A 48 6.23 34.86 -2.13
CA ALA A 48 6.93 33.68 -1.59
C ALA A 48 7.30 32.65 -2.68
N GLY A 49 6.80 32.84 -3.91
CA GLY A 49 7.00 31.90 -5.02
C GLY A 49 6.62 30.46 -4.65
N PHE A 50 7.40 29.50 -5.15
CA PHE A 50 7.25 28.08 -4.82
C PHE A 50 8.09 27.65 -3.61
N GLU A 51 8.75 28.57 -2.90
CA GLU A 51 9.68 28.24 -1.81
C GLU A 51 9.01 27.54 -0.62
N GLY A 52 7.68 27.49 -0.57
CA GLY A 52 6.91 26.74 0.41
C GLY A 52 6.05 25.59 -0.14
N TYR A 53 6.07 25.34 -1.44
CA TYR A 53 5.13 24.46 -2.14
C TYR A 53 5.84 23.37 -2.93
N SER A 54 6.62 22.55 -2.22
CA SER A 54 7.34 21.44 -2.84
C SER A 54 6.46 20.18 -2.93
N LEU A 55 6.53 19.52 -4.09
CA LEU A 55 6.03 18.17 -4.34
C LEU A 55 6.27 17.22 -3.15
N PHE A 56 7.50 17.23 -2.64
CA PHE A 56 7.97 16.25 -1.66
C PHE A 56 7.37 16.46 -0.27
N ALA A 57 6.85 17.65 0.03
CA ALA A 57 6.13 17.90 1.28
C ALA A 57 4.65 17.50 1.19
N ARG A 58 4.07 17.55 -0.01
CA ARG A 58 2.61 17.48 -0.21
C ARG A 58 2.12 16.17 -0.84
N TRP A 59 3.02 15.31 -1.30
CA TRP A 59 2.65 13.96 -1.70
C TRP A 59 2.13 13.15 -0.51
N MET A 60 1.22 12.21 -0.79
CA MET A 60 0.45 11.44 0.19
C MET A 60 1.33 10.64 1.18
N GLY A 61 2.61 10.39 0.87
CA GLY A 61 3.53 9.68 1.77
C GLY A 61 4.07 10.51 2.95
N ILE A 62 4.02 11.84 2.85
CA ILE A 62 4.46 12.76 3.93
C ILE A 62 3.30 13.65 4.40
N ASN A 63 2.34 13.94 3.53
CA ASN A 63 1.35 14.98 3.71
C ASN A 63 0.35 14.67 4.83
N GLY A 64 0.70 14.98 6.08
CA GLY A 64 -0.05 14.63 7.29
C GLY A 64 -1.47 15.18 7.44
N PHE A 65 -1.93 16.05 6.53
CA PHE A 65 -3.11 16.91 6.77
C PHE A 65 -4.22 16.78 5.73
N THR A 66 -3.94 16.27 4.54
CA THR A 66 -4.97 16.10 3.51
C THR A 66 -5.90 14.94 3.83
N PHE A 67 -7.18 15.10 3.47
CA PHE A 67 -8.18 14.06 3.69
C PHE A 67 -7.86 12.78 2.91
N GLY A 68 -7.25 12.91 1.72
CA GLY A 68 -6.83 11.77 0.89
C GLY A 68 -5.77 10.90 1.60
N HIS A 69 -4.73 11.53 2.14
CA HIS A 69 -3.73 10.85 2.98
C HIS A 69 -4.35 10.13 4.18
N VAL A 70 -5.15 10.82 4.99
CA VAL A 70 -5.75 10.23 6.20
C VAL A 70 -6.64 9.04 5.84
N LEU A 71 -7.45 9.18 4.79
CA LEU A 71 -8.31 8.10 4.33
C LEU A 71 -7.51 6.91 3.79
N PHE A 72 -6.43 7.16 3.04
CA PHE A 72 -5.57 6.11 2.52
C PHE A 72 -4.87 5.33 3.63
N TYR A 73 -4.27 6.01 4.62
CA TYR A 73 -3.60 5.38 5.77
C TYR A 73 -4.57 4.87 6.85
N LEU A 74 -5.87 5.14 6.72
CA LEU A 74 -6.90 4.43 7.48
C LEU A 74 -7.31 3.14 6.76
N LEU A 75 -7.46 3.19 5.44
CA LEU A 75 -7.96 2.07 4.63
C LEU A 75 -6.87 1.10 4.18
N TRP A 76 -5.59 1.46 4.24
CA TRP A 76 -4.49 0.60 3.77
C TRP A 76 -4.50 -0.84 4.31
N PRO A 77 -4.88 -1.16 5.57
CA PRO A 77 -4.85 -2.55 6.03
C PRO A 77 -5.97 -3.37 5.37
N LEU A 78 -7.11 -2.74 5.11
CA LEU A 78 -8.22 -3.34 4.37
C LEU A 78 -7.84 -3.53 2.90
N LEU A 79 -7.23 -2.51 2.27
CA LEU A 79 -6.77 -2.57 0.88
C LEU A 79 -5.72 -3.68 0.69
N ALA A 80 -4.79 -3.86 1.64
CA ALA A 80 -3.81 -4.93 1.60
C ALA A 80 -4.43 -6.32 1.80
N ALA A 81 -5.49 -6.44 2.61
CA ALA A 81 -6.14 -7.72 2.92
C ALA A 81 -7.16 -8.17 1.85
N LEU A 82 -7.77 -7.24 1.11
CA LEU A 82 -8.84 -7.51 0.14
C LEU A 82 -8.47 -8.52 -0.97
N PRO A 83 -7.31 -8.41 -1.65
CA PRO A 83 -6.91 -9.37 -2.68
C PRO A 83 -6.77 -10.79 -2.12
N PHE A 84 -6.37 -10.89 -0.86
CA PHE A 84 -6.12 -12.16 -0.19
C PHE A 84 -7.40 -12.82 0.34
N GLY A 85 -8.26 -12.06 1.04
CA GLY A 85 -9.41 -12.63 1.76
C GLY A 85 -10.33 -13.45 0.85
N TRP A 86 -10.56 -12.95 -0.36
CA TRP A 86 -11.41 -13.64 -1.32
C TRP A 86 -10.70 -14.79 -2.04
N ALA A 87 -9.43 -14.63 -2.44
CA ALA A 87 -8.65 -15.72 -3.03
C ALA A 87 -8.57 -16.93 -2.07
N TYR A 88 -8.48 -16.67 -0.77
CA TYR A 88 -8.57 -17.71 0.25
C TYR A 88 -9.96 -18.37 0.27
N ALA A 89 -11.03 -17.58 0.27
CA ALA A 89 -12.41 -18.08 0.28
C ALA A 89 -12.81 -18.86 -0.99
N SER A 90 -12.25 -18.53 -2.16
CA SER A 90 -12.48 -19.29 -3.40
C SER A 90 -11.74 -20.62 -3.40
N ASP A 91 -10.51 -20.65 -2.85
CA ASP A 91 -9.70 -21.86 -2.76
C ASP A 91 -10.27 -22.88 -1.79
N LEU A 92 -10.91 -22.37 -0.74
CA LEU A 92 -11.71 -23.11 0.22
C LEU A 92 -12.87 -23.86 -0.45
N ARG A 93 -13.68 -23.13 -1.23
CA ARG A 93 -14.88 -23.69 -1.89
C ARG A 93 -14.56 -24.68 -2.98
N SER A 94 -13.50 -24.43 -3.75
CA SER A 94 -13.09 -25.27 -4.89
C SER A 94 -12.26 -26.50 -4.49
N GLY A 95 -11.79 -26.60 -3.24
CA GLY A 95 -10.86 -27.65 -2.84
C GLY A 95 -9.47 -27.56 -3.48
N TYR A 96 -9.21 -26.49 -4.26
CA TYR A 96 -7.98 -26.25 -5.01
C TYR A 96 -6.71 -26.44 -4.17
N TRP A 97 -6.77 -26.02 -2.91
CA TRP A 97 -5.66 -26.18 -1.96
C TRP A 97 -5.23 -27.65 -1.78
N ARG A 98 -6.18 -28.59 -1.71
CA ARG A 98 -5.86 -30.02 -1.53
C ARG A 98 -5.15 -30.58 -2.76
N GLN A 99 -5.62 -30.23 -3.96
CA GLN A 99 -5.06 -30.65 -5.23
C GLN A 99 -3.65 -30.10 -5.48
N ILE A 100 -3.39 -28.86 -5.05
CA ILE A 100 -2.04 -28.28 -5.09
C ILE A 100 -1.08 -29.05 -4.18
N VAL A 101 -1.50 -29.30 -2.94
CA VAL A 101 -0.62 -29.87 -1.92
C VAL A 101 -0.21 -31.30 -2.30
N THR A 102 -1.12 -32.06 -2.92
CA THR A 102 -0.83 -33.42 -3.41
C THR A 102 0.11 -33.44 -4.62
N ARG A 103 0.00 -32.45 -5.54
CA ARG A 103 0.81 -32.43 -6.76
C ARG A 103 2.21 -31.84 -6.59
N ALA A 104 2.37 -30.79 -5.77
CA ALA A 104 3.60 -30.01 -5.71
C ALA A 104 4.34 -30.08 -4.36
N GLY A 105 3.71 -30.70 -3.35
CA GLY A 105 4.21 -30.74 -1.99
C GLY A 105 3.84 -29.49 -1.18
N ARG A 106 3.61 -29.70 0.12
CA ARG A 106 3.08 -28.68 1.04
C ARG A 106 3.98 -27.44 1.16
N GLY A 107 5.31 -27.62 1.27
CA GLY A 107 6.25 -26.52 1.47
C GLY A 107 6.27 -25.52 0.29
N ARG A 108 6.43 -26.03 -0.94
CA ARG A 108 6.45 -25.21 -2.16
C ARG A 108 5.13 -24.48 -2.40
N ALA A 109 4.01 -25.16 -2.12
CA ALA A 109 2.68 -24.56 -2.23
C ALA A 109 2.45 -23.42 -1.23
N VAL A 110 2.90 -23.60 0.00
CA VAL A 110 2.81 -22.59 1.05
C VAL A 110 3.67 -21.39 0.69
N LEU A 111 4.93 -21.60 0.29
CA LEU A 111 5.85 -20.52 -0.09
C LEU A 111 5.34 -19.72 -1.29
N ALA A 112 4.92 -20.39 -2.37
CA ALA A 112 4.39 -19.71 -3.55
C ALA A 112 3.17 -18.83 -3.22
N ARG A 113 2.34 -19.28 -2.29
CA ARG A 113 1.19 -18.52 -1.81
C ARG A 113 1.59 -17.30 -0.99
N TYR A 114 2.52 -17.46 -0.05
CA TYR A 114 3.00 -16.33 0.74
C TYR A 114 3.63 -15.25 -0.15
N LEU A 115 4.42 -15.65 -1.15
CA LEU A 115 5.01 -14.72 -2.11
C LEU A 115 3.95 -13.99 -2.94
N ALA A 116 2.93 -14.69 -3.44
CA ALA A 116 1.84 -14.06 -4.18
C ALA A 116 1.00 -13.11 -3.31
N VAL A 117 0.75 -13.45 -2.05
CA VAL A 117 0.01 -12.59 -1.11
C VAL A 117 0.82 -11.35 -0.73
N PHE A 118 2.11 -11.53 -0.47
CA PHE A 118 3.03 -10.45 -0.16
C PHE A 118 3.13 -9.44 -1.32
N THR A 119 3.33 -9.92 -2.55
CA THR A 119 3.39 -9.05 -3.72
C THR A 119 2.04 -8.40 -4.03
N GLY A 120 0.93 -9.11 -3.82
CA GLY A 120 -0.42 -8.56 -3.99
C GLY A 120 -0.71 -7.40 -3.05
N GLY A 121 -0.48 -7.60 -1.75
CA GLY A 121 -0.68 -6.57 -0.72
C GLY A 121 0.28 -5.39 -0.89
N GLY A 122 1.54 -5.66 -1.21
CA GLY A 122 2.53 -4.62 -1.45
C GLY A 122 2.19 -3.77 -2.68
N LEU A 123 1.82 -4.37 -3.81
CA LEU A 123 1.43 -3.64 -5.03
C LEU A 123 0.15 -2.83 -4.83
N ALA A 124 -0.82 -3.36 -4.07
CA ALA A 124 -2.08 -2.66 -3.78
C ALA A 124 -1.87 -1.33 -3.04
N VAL A 125 -0.81 -1.22 -2.22
CA VAL A 125 -0.46 0.01 -1.48
C VAL A 125 0.54 0.86 -2.25
N MET A 126 1.56 0.24 -2.86
CA MET A 126 2.63 0.94 -3.55
C MET A 126 2.13 1.68 -4.80
N LEU A 127 1.28 1.06 -5.63
CA LEU A 127 0.87 1.63 -6.91
C LEU A 127 0.06 2.93 -6.76
N PRO A 128 -0.95 3.02 -5.86
CA PRO A 128 -1.63 4.28 -5.60
C PRO A 128 -0.70 5.38 -5.08
N LEU A 129 0.21 5.03 -4.17
CA LEU A 129 1.17 5.98 -3.60
C LEU A 129 2.17 6.51 -4.65
N LEU A 130 2.64 5.63 -5.54
CA LEU A 130 3.53 6.01 -6.63
C LEU A 130 2.80 6.88 -7.67
N ALA A 131 1.54 6.56 -7.99
CA ALA A 131 0.74 7.40 -8.89
C ALA A 131 0.50 8.79 -8.30
N ASP A 132 0.20 8.88 -7.00
CA ASP A 132 0.09 10.16 -6.30
C ASP A 132 1.37 11.00 -6.42
N LEU A 133 2.54 10.39 -6.17
CA LEU A 133 3.84 11.06 -6.32
C LEU A 133 4.03 11.62 -7.75
N LEU A 134 3.74 10.80 -8.76
CA LEU A 134 3.97 11.15 -10.16
C LEU A 134 3.00 12.24 -10.63
N VAL A 135 1.72 12.18 -10.24
CA VAL A 135 0.75 13.21 -10.63
C VAL A 135 1.04 14.51 -9.90
N ASN A 136 1.38 14.47 -8.62
CA ASN A 136 1.79 15.67 -7.89
C ASN A 136 3.05 16.30 -8.51
N ALA A 137 3.96 15.52 -9.11
CA ALA A 137 5.16 16.03 -9.78
C ALA A 137 4.85 16.84 -11.05
N LEU A 138 3.68 16.62 -11.66
CA LEU A 138 3.20 17.40 -12.80
C LEU A 138 2.55 18.72 -12.37
N ILE A 139 2.11 18.82 -11.12
CA ILE A 139 1.34 19.97 -10.59
C ILE A 139 2.25 20.92 -9.80
N CYS A 140 3.14 20.38 -8.96
CA CYS A 140 4.03 21.15 -8.11
C CYS A 140 5.48 21.03 -8.60
N PRO A 141 6.26 22.12 -8.62
CA PRO A 141 7.66 22.05 -8.98
C PRO A 141 8.46 21.23 -7.95
N ALA A 142 9.39 20.43 -8.44
CA ALA A 142 10.28 19.59 -7.64
C ALA A 142 11.40 20.43 -6.99
N CYS A 143 11.03 21.40 -6.16
CA CYS A 143 11.98 22.24 -5.43
C CYS A 143 12.54 21.47 -4.23
N THR A 144 13.87 21.48 -4.06
CA THR A 144 14.52 20.94 -2.87
C THR A 144 14.20 21.82 -1.68
N LEU A 145 13.53 21.26 -0.67
CA LEU A 145 13.18 21.98 0.55
C LEU A 145 14.44 22.27 1.35
N ARG A 146 14.50 23.42 2.03
CA ARG A 146 15.55 23.74 3.00
C ARG A 146 15.04 23.41 4.41
N VAL A 147 15.94 22.91 5.27
CA VAL A 147 15.65 22.50 6.66
C VAL A 147 15.00 23.61 7.50
N THR A 148 15.20 24.88 7.15
CA THR A 148 14.61 26.04 7.83
C THR A 148 13.14 26.31 7.47
N SER A 149 12.60 25.63 6.46
CA SER A 149 11.19 25.77 6.08
C SER A 149 10.33 24.96 7.06
N SER A 150 9.56 25.65 7.91
CA SER A 150 8.57 25.07 8.85
C SER A 150 7.40 24.34 8.17
N LEU A 151 7.55 24.01 6.89
CA LEU A 151 6.54 23.46 5.99
C LEU A 151 6.69 21.95 5.79
N THR A 152 7.75 21.34 6.33
CA THR A 152 7.97 19.89 6.24
C THR A 152 7.85 19.23 7.61
N THR A 153 7.09 18.15 7.68
CA THR A 153 7.01 17.29 8.88
C THR A 153 8.29 16.48 9.14
N VAL A 154 9.24 16.45 8.20
CA VAL A 154 10.51 15.72 8.29
C VAL A 154 11.60 16.62 8.90
N VAL A 155 11.71 16.61 10.22
CA VAL A 155 12.74 17.36 10.96
C VAL A 155 14.06 16.57 11.01
N SER A 156 15.17 17.24 11.31
CA SER A 156 16.47 16.61 11.59
C SER A 156 16.33 15.53 12.67
N GLY A 157 16.66 14.28 12.33
CA GLY A 157 16.51 13.10 13.22
C GLY A 157 15.51 12.04 12.71
N HIS A 158 14.66 12.39 11.75
CA HIS A 158 13.76 11.42 11.10
C HIS A 158 14.50 10.50 10.11
N PHE A 159 13.89 9.34 9.83
CA PHE A 159 14.44 8.29 8.95
C PHE A 159 14.89 8.85 7.60
N LEU A 160 16.18 8.73 7.31
CA LEU A 160 16.84 9.23 6.10
C LEU A 160 16.60 10.74 5.81
N SER A 161 16.41 11.57 6.84
CA SER A 161 16.22 13.02 6.71
C SER A 161 17.32 13.70 5.88
N GLY A 162 18.60 13.33 6.05
CA GLY A 162 19.69 13.85 5.22
C GLY A 162 19.57 13.53 3.72
N LEU A 163 18.95 12.39 3.38
CA LEU A 163 18.72 12.00 1.98
C LEU A 163 17.54 12.74 1.37
N PHE A 164 16.51 13.06 2.17
CA PHE A 164 15.37 13.87 1.74
C PHE A 164 15.81 15.26 1.27
N TYR A 165 16.74 15.90 1.99
CA TYR A 165 17.23 17.24 1.66
C TYR A 165 18.26 17.26 0.51
N THR A 166 18.95 16.15 0.24
CA THR A 166 19.99 16.07 -0.80
C THR A 166 19.49 15.47 -2.12
N ARG A 167 18.66 14.41 -2.05
CA ARG A 167 18.12 13.67 -3.20
C ARG A 167 16.68 13.22 -2.91
N PRO A 168 15.70 14.14 -2.92
CA PRO A 168 14.33 13.87 -2.49
C PRO A 168 13.63 12.79 -3.33
N TRP A 169 13.89 12.72 -4.64
CA TRP A 169 13.37 11.66 -5.51
C TRP A 169 13.76 10.26 -5.05
N LEU A 170 15.03 10.06 -4.67
CA LEU A 170 15.52 8.78 -4.21
C LEU A 170 14.88 8.42 -2.87
N TRP A 171 14.74 9.40 -1.97
CA TRP A 171 14.08 9.21 -0.70
C TRP A 171 12.60 8.81 -0.86
N SER A 172 11.85 9.46 -1.76
CA SER A 172 10.45 9.11 -2.04
C SER A 172 10.30 7.71 -2.62
N LEU A 173 11.18 7.30 -3.55
CA LEU A 173 11.17 5.94 -4.09
C LEU A 173 11.48 4.89 -3.02
N ILE A 174 12.42 5.18 -2.12
CA ILE A 174 12.71 4.31 -0.96
C ILE A 174 11.47 4.20 -0.09
N TRP A 175 10.75 5.29 0.16
CA TRP A 175 9.51 5.27 0.93
C TRP A 175 8.40 4.45 0.26
N CYS A 176 8.22 4.55 -1.07
CA CYS A 176 7.31 3.66 -1.78
C CYS A 176 7.68 2.18 -1.60
N GLY A 177 8.99 1.87 -1.58
CA GLY A 177 9.51 0.54 -1.28
C GLY A 177 9.20 0.09 0.16
N VAL A 178 9.36 0.98 1.14
CA VAL A 178 8.97 0.72 2.54
C VAL A 178 7.47 0.44 2.63
N SER A 179 6.63 1.27 2.00
CA SER A 179 5.18 1.07 1.96
C SER A 179 4.79 -0.26 1.31
N PHE A 180 5.51 -0.69 0.27
CA PHE A 180 5.35 -2.01 -0.33
C PHE A 180 5.65 -3.14 0.67
N LEU A 181 6.73 -3.03 1.45
CA LEU A 181 7.09 -4.02 2.46
C LEU A 181 6.04 -4.09 3.58
N TRP A 182 5.55 -2.94 4.05
CA TRP A 182 4.50 -2.86 5.06
C TRP A 182 3.17 -3.44 4.57
N GLY A 183 2.74 -3.07 3.36
CA GLY A 183 1.52 -3.62 2.74
C GLY A 183 1.61 -5.12 2.52
N GLY A 184 2.77 -5.61 2.05
CA GLY A 184 3.02 -7.04 1.89
C GLY A 184 3.04 -7.81 3.21
N ALA A 185 3.71 -7.27 4.24
CA ALA A 185 3.77 -7.87 5.57
C ALA A 185 2.38 -7.93 6.22
N ALA A 186 1.59 -6.87 6.13
CA ALA A 186 0.22 -6.83 6.63
C ALA A 186 -0.65 -7.91 5.98
N ALA A 187 -0.59 -8.05 4.65
CA ALA A 187 -1.34 -9.08 3.93
C ALA A 187 -0.95 -10.51 4.37
N VAL A 188 0.35 -10.75 4.60
CA VAL A 188 0.86 -12.03 5.11
C VAL A 188 0.40 -12.31 6.54
N MET A 189 0.38 -11.30 7.41
CA MET A 189 -0.12 -11.42 8.78
C MET A 189 -1.61 -11.75 8.79
N CYS A 190 -2.42 -11.10 7.96
CA CYS A 190 -3.85 -11.43 7.79
C CYS A 190 -4.08 -12.88 7.34
N LEU A 191 -3.22 -13.39 6.45
CA LEU A 191 -3.25 -14.79 6.05
C LEU A 191 -2.88 -15.74 7.22
N GLY A 192 -1.89 -15.36 8.02
CA GLY A 192 -1.50 -16.09 9.22
C GLY A 192 -2.64 -16.19 10.24
N THR A 193 -3.23 -15.06 10.60
CA THR A 193 -4.33 -14.99 11.57
C THR A 193 -5.58 -15.70 11.06
N GLY A 194 -5.96 -15.52 9.79
CA GLY A 194 -7.09 -16.22 9.18
C GLY A 194 -6.95 -17.74 9.20
N ARG A 195 -5.72 -18.26 9.06
CA ARG A 195 -5.45 -19.70 9.23
C ARG A 195 -5.54 -20.15 10.69
N ALA A 196 -5.03 -19.35 11.62
CA ALA A 196 -5.03 -19.68 13.05
C ALA A 196 -6.45 -19.73 13.63
N LEU A 197 -7.26 -18.70 13.37
CA LEU A 197 -8.67 -18.62 13.79
C LEU A 197 -9.45 -19.84 13.30
N ARG A 198 -9.27 -20.21 12.04
CA ARG A 198 -9.95 -21.37 11.46
C ARG A 198 -9.54 -22.69 12.10
N ARG A 199 -8.27 -22.87 12.48
CA ARG A 199 -7.85 -24.07 13.22
C ARG A 199 -8.55 -24.14 14.58
N GLY A 200 -8.72 -23.00 15.24
CA GLY A 200 -9.52 -22.88 16.46
C GLY A 200 -10.97 -23.32 16.24
N PHE A 201 -11.67 -22.72 15.26
CA PHE A 201 -13.06 -23.07 14.97
C PHE A 201 -13.25 -24.56 14.58
N ALA A 202 -12.34 -25.10 13.76
CA ALA A 202 -12.40 -26.50 13.37
C ALA A 202 -12.11 -27.46 14.55
N ALA A 203 -11.28 -27.05 15.51
CA ALA A 203 -11.06 -27.82 16.73
C ALA A 203 -12.31 -27.82 17.61
N VAL A 204 -12.97 -26.68 17.76
CA VAL A 204 -14.23 -26.56 18.54
C VAL A 204 -15.36 -27.40 17.93
N GLN A 205 -15.56 -27.36 16.61
CA GLN A 205 -16.58 -28.19 15.96
C GLN A 205 -16.35 -29.69 16.14
N ARG A 206 -15.10 -30.14 16.11
CA ARG A 206 -14.77 -31.56 16.39
C ARG A 206 -15.04 -31.94 17.84
N TRP A 207 -14.82 -31.02 18.78
CA TRP A 207 -15.17 -31.25 20.19
C TRP A 207 -16.68 -31.41 20.38
N THR A 208 -17.50 -30.60 19.69
CA THR A 208 -18.96 -30.70 19.77
C THR A 208 -19.57 -31.90 19.04
N GLU A 209 -18.84 -32.54 18.11
CA GLU A 209 -19.30 -33.76 17.44
C GLU A 209 -18.97 -35.03 18.25
N LEU A 210 -18.07 -34.92 19.24
CA LEU A 210 -17.60 -36.04 20.06
C LEU A 210 -18.32 -36.14 21.42
N HIS A 211 -19.15 -35.17 21.78
CA HIS A 211 -19.90 -35.08 23.04
C HIS A 211 -21.36 -34.75 22.74
#